data_AF-A0A2K4WBG8-F1
#
_entry.id   AF-A0A2K4WBG8-F1
#
_cell.length_a   1.000
_cell.length_b   1.000
_cell.length_c   1.000
_cell.angle_alpha   90.00
_cell.angle_beta   90.00
_cell.angle_gamma   90.00
#
_symmetry.space_group_name_H-M   'P 1'
#
loop_
_entity.id
_entity.type
_entity.pdbx_description
1 polymer ?
#
loop_
_entity_poly.entity_id
_entity_poly.type
_entity_poly.pdbx_seq_one_letter_code
_entity_poly.pdbx_strand_id
1 'polypeptide(L)'
;MLLTTKYVDGLPLHRFETVLSRHGIEIPRQTLARWVIQCSEHFQPLLNLMRDRLFESPFIHCDETRVQVLKEPDRDPTSQSWMWVQASGPPDRKVESPRVS
;
A
#
# COMPACT_ATOMS: atom_id res chain seq x y z
N MET A 1 -14.20 7.35 1.69
CA MET A 1 -13.80 7.91 0.38
C MET A 1 -12.29 7.97 0.17
N LEU A 2 -11.49 8.60 1.04
CA LEU A 2 -10.05 8.83 0.78
C LEU A 2 -9.26 7.60 0.28
N LEU A 3 -9.32 6.47 0.98
CA LEU A 3 -8.58 5.27 0.59
C LEU A 3 -9.08 4.67 -0.73
N THR A 4 -10.39 4.61 -0.92
CA THR A 4 -11.01 4.19 -2.19
C THR A 4 -10.54 5.08 -3.34
N THR A 5 -10.60 6.39 -3.17
CA THR A 5 -10.19 7.34 -4.21
C THR A 5 -8.69 7.25 -4.53
N LYS A 6 -7.84 7.03 -3.53
CA LYS A 6 -6.41 6.85 -3.75
C LYS A 6 -6.07 5.53 -4.44
N TYR A 7 -6.65 4.42 -3.98
CA TYR A 7 -6.20 3.07 -4.33
C TYR A 7 -7.11 2.34 -5.32
N VAL A 8 -8.43 2.52 -5.24
CA VAL A 8 -9.40 1.93 -6.17
C VAL A 8 -9.55 2.81 -7.41
N ASP A 9 -9.75 4.12 -7.23
CA ASP A 9 -9.92 5.05 -8.36
C ASP A 9 -8.58 5.53 -8.94
N GLY A 10 -7.46 5.20 -8.29
CA GLY A 10 -6.11 5.55 -8.75
C GLY A 10 -5.80 7.05 -8.77
N LEU A 11 -6.49 7.85 -7.94
CA LEU A 11 -6.33 9.30 -7.92
C LEU A 11 -5.16 9.74 -7.02
N PRO A 12 -4.14 10.42 -7.56
CA PRO A 12 -3.06 10.98 -6.74
C PRO A 12 -3.60 12.01 -5.74
N LEU A 13 -3.02 12.07 -4.54
CA LEU A 13 -3.50 12.93 -3.46
C LEU A 13 -3.54 14.43 -3.80
N HIS A 14 -2.60 14.92 -4.62
CA HIS A 14 -2.63 16.31 -5.10
C HIS A 14 -3.85 16.57 -6.00
N ARG A 15 -4.29 15.58 -6.78
CA ARG A 15 -5.47 15.69 -7.62
C ARG A 15 -6.74 15.61 -6.77
N PHE A 16 -6.73 14.77 -5.74
CA PHE A 16 -7.85 14.71 -4.79
C PHE A 16 -8.02 16.01 -4.00
N GLU A 17 -6.93 16.65 -3.58
CA GLU A 17 -6.93 17.99 -2.99
C GLU A 17 -7.60 19.02 -3.93
N THR A 18 -7.28 19.02 -5.22
CA THR A 18 -7.95 19.88 -6.22
C THR A 18 -9.43 19.54 -6.40
N VAL A 19 -9.84 18.26 -6.31
CA VAL A 19 -11.25 17.90 -6.36
C VAL A 19 -12.00 18.46 -5.15
N LEU A 20 -11.43 18.35 -3.96
CA LEU A 20 -12.02 18.89 -2.74
C LEU A 20 -12.14 20.41 -2.80
N SER A 21 -11.11 21.11 -3.31
CA SER A 21 -11.15 22.58 -3.41
C SER A 21 -12.23 23.08 -4.36
N ARG A 22 -12.54 22.34 -5.45
CA ARG A 22 -13.68 22.65 -6.34
C ARG A 22 -15.03 22.58 -5.64
N HIS A 23 -15.13 21.82 -4.55
CA HIS A 23 -16.31 21.73 -3.70
C HIS A 23 -16.24 22.66 -2.48
N GLY A 24 -15.29 23.60 -2.45
CA GLY A 24 -15.12 24.55 -1.35
C GLY A 24 -14.47 23.94 -0.09
N ILE A 25 -13.86 22.75 -0.20
CA ILE A 25 -13.21 22.06 0.92
C ILE A 25 -11.70 22.20 0.78
N GLU A 26 -11.08 22.99 1.64
CA GLU A 26 -9.63 23.16 1.69
C GLU A 26 -8.99 22.16 2.65
N ILE A 27 -8.44 21.07 2.10
CA ILE A 27 -7.67 20.09 2.88
C ILE A 27 -6.29 19.92 2.22
N PRO A 28 -5.21 20.30 2.91
CA PRO A 28 -3.85 20.15 2.38
C PRO A 28 -3.52 18.70 2.04
N ARG A 29 -2.82 18.47 0.93
CA ARG A 29 -2.29 17.14 0.55
C ARG A 29 -1.53 16.45 1.69
N GLN A 30 -0.79 17.20 2.50
CA GLN A 30 -0.05 16.66 3.64
C GLN A 30 -0.99 16.02 4.69
N THR A 31 -2.16 16.62 4.93
CA THR A 31 -3.17 16.07 5.83
C THR A 31 -3.75 14.78 5.26
N LEU A 32 -4.08 14.76 3.96
CA LEU A 32 -4.55 13.54 3.29
C LEU A 32 -3.50 12.41 3.36
N ALA A 33 -2.22 12.73 3.13
CA ALA A 33 -1.13 11.77 3.22
C ALA A 33 -0.98 11.21 4.64
N ARG A 34 -1.05 12.07 5.67
CA ARG A 34 -1.01 11.65 7.07
C ARG A 34 -2.15 10.70 7.42
N TRP A 35 -3.37 10.97 6.96
CA TRP A 35 -4.51 10.07 7.19
C TRP A 35 -4.32 8.71 6.53
N VAL A 36 -3.74 8.65 5.32
CA VAL A 36 -3.41 7.37 4.69
C VAL A 36 -2.38 6.57 5.49
N ILE A 37 -1.36 7.24 6.04
CA ILE A 37 -0.34 6.59 6.89
C ILE A 37 -1.01 6.04 8.16
N GLN A 38 -1.83 6.84 8.85
CA GLN A 38 -2.55 6.39 10.05
C GLN A 38 -3.45 5.18 9.76
N CYS A 39 -4.17 5.18 8.64
CA CYS A 39 -4.95 4.00 8.23
C CYS A 39 -4.08 2.76 8.03
N SER A 40 -2.85 2.91 7.51
CA SER A 40 -1.95 1.77 7.30
C SER A 40 -1.53 1.09 8.62
N GLU A 41 -1.34 1.87 9.68
CA GLU A 41 -1.03 1.35 11.03
C GLU A 41 -2.18 0.48 11.55
N HIS A 42 -3.43 0.90 11.32
CA HIS A 42 -4.62 0.14 11.70
C HIS A 42 -4.84 -1.13 10.87
N PHE A 43 -4.28 -1.21 9.66
CA PHE A 43 -4.35 -2.43 8.84
C PHE A 43 -3.28 -3.46 9.19
N GLN A 44 -2.27 -3.09 9.99
CA GLN A 44 -1.17 -4.00 10.33
C GLN A 44 -1.63 -5.36 10.91
N PRO A 45 -2.61 -5.44 11.82
CA PRO A 45 -3.09 -6.73 12.33
C PRO A 45 -3.72 -7.60 11.25
N LEU A 46 -4.48 -7.00 10.32
CA LEU A 46 -5.09 -7.72 9.20
C LEU A 46 -4.02 -8.24 8.23
N LEU A 47 -3.01 -7.43 7.93
CA LEU A 47 -1.87 -7.84 7.10
C LEU A 47 -1.10 -8.99 7.73
N ASN A 48 -0.91 -8.97 9.06
CA ASN A 48 -0.28 -10.08 9.78
C ASN A 48 -1.10 -11.36 9.64
N LEU A 49 -2.41 -11.30 9.85
CA LEU A 49 -3.29 -12.47 9.68
C LEU A 49 -3.26 -13.01 8.25
N MET A 50 -3.28 -12.14 7.24
CA MET A 50 -3.17 -12.56 5.84
C MET A 50 -1.83 -13.24 5.56
N ARG A 51 -0.75 -12.76 6.18
CA ARG A 51 0.58 -13.35 6.06
C ARG A 51 0.70 -14.71 6.76
N ASP A 52 0.14 -14.85 7.95
CA ASP A 52 0.11 -16.14 8.66
C ASP A 52 -0.61 -17.20 7.82
N ARG A 53 -1.76 -16.84 7.23
CA ARG A 53 -2.50 -17.71 6.31
C ARG A 53 -1.73 -18.04 5.04
N LEU A 54 -0.99 -17.08 4.51
CA LEU A 54 -0.16 -17.29 3.33
C LEU A 54 0.97 -18.31 3.59
N PHE A 55 1.54 -18.31 4.79
CA PHE A 55 2.57 -19.27 5.20
C PHE A 55 2.05 -20.68 5.55
N GLU A 56 0.74 -20.86 5.75
CA GLU A 56 0.11 -22.19 5.86
C GLU A 56 0.07 -22.93 4.50
N SER A 57 0.25 -22.21 3.38
CA SER A 57 0.14 -22.79 2.04
C SER A 57 1.36 -23.66 1.68
N PRO A 58 1.17 -24.81 1.01
CA PRO A 58 2.26 -25.66 0.55
C PRO A 58 3.16 -25.00 -0.51
N PHE A 59 2.64 -23.99 -1.22
CA PHE A 59 3.40 -23.19 -2.18
C PHE A 59 2.96 -21.72 -2.10
N ILE A 60 3.91 -20.82 -2.37
CA ILE A 60 3.71 -19.37 -2.40
C ILE A 60 4.28 -18.87 -3.73
N HIS A 61 3.47 -18.13 -4.48
CA HIS A 61 3.90 -17.39 -5.65
C HIS A 61 4.38 -16.01 -5.21
N CYS A 62 5.52 -15.59 -5.72
CA CYS A 62 6.10 -14.27 -5.44
C CYS A 62 6.37 -13.57 -6.77
N ASP A 63 5.96 -12.32 -6.88
CA ASP A 63 6.30 -11.43 -8.00
C ASP A 63 7.14 -10.25 -7.50
N GLU A 64 8.23 -9.95 -8.21
CA GLU A 64 9.19 -8.90 -7.87
C GLU A 64 8.88 -7.63 -8.66
N THR A 65 8.74 -6.51 -7.96
CA THR A 65 8.68 -5.18 -8.58
C THR A 65 9.77 -4.30 -8.00
N ARG A 66 10.66 -3.79 -8.85
CA ARG A 66 11.68 -2.81 -8.46
C ARG A 66 11.03 -1.45 -8.21
N VAL A 67 11.36 -0.85 -7.07
CA VAL A 67 10.83 0.46 -6.66
C VAL A 67 11.96 1.35 -6.12
N GLN A 68 11.78 2.66 -6.20
CA GLN A 68 12.65 3.64 -5.57
C GLN A 68 11.93 4.23 -4.36
N VAL A 69 12.51 4.08 -3.17
CA VAL A 69 11.95 4.65 -1.95
C VAL A 69 12.80 5.85 -1.54
N LEU A 70 12.18 7.02 -1.55
CA LEU A 70 12.90 8.29 -1.35
C LEU A 70 13.37 8.50 0.11
N LYS A 71 12.77 7.78 1.06
CA LYS A 71 13.04 7.92 2.50
C LYS A 71 13.02 6.55 3.17
N GLU A 72 14.16 5.87 3.10
CA GLU A 72 14.41 4.67 3.90
C GLU A 72 15.45 4.98 4.98
N PRO A 73 15.29 4.47 6.21
CA PRO A 73 16.35 4.51 7.21
C PRO A 73 17.61 3.85 6.65
N ASP A 74 18.75 4.53 6.80
CA ASP A 74 20.08 4.00 6.50
C ASP A 74 20.32 3.57 5.03
N ARG A 75 19.51 4.07 4.08
CA ARG A 75 19.70 3.81 2.63
C ARG A 75 19.62 5.10 1.81
N ASP A 76 20.47 5.17 0.78
CA ASP A 76 20.50 6.33 -0.13
C ASP A 76 19.23 6.37 -0.99
N PRO A 77 18.59 7.54 -1.22
CA PRO A 77 17.38 7.67 -2.04
C PRO A 77 17.51 7.17 -3.49
N THR A 78 18.72 7.07 -4.02
CA THR A 78 19.01 6.52 -5.37
C THR A 78 19.16 5.00 -5.38
N SER A 79 19.20 4.38 -4.20
CA SER A 79 19.26 2.93 -4.05
C SER A 79 18.00 2.27 -4.60
N GLN A 80 18.18 1.06 -5.12
CA GLN A 80 17.07 0.23 -5.58
C GLN A 80 16.47 -0.55 -4.42
N SER A 81 15.16 -0.49 -4.25
CA SER A 81 14.40 -1.31 -3.30
C SER A 81 13.50 -2.28 -4.06
N TRP A 82 13.01 -3.29 -3.35
CA TRP A 82 12.15 -4.31 -3.95
C TRP A 82 10.83 -4.41 -3.22
N MET A 83 9.74 -4.45 -3.99
CA MET A 83 8.43 -4.81 -3.51
C MET A 83 8.08 -6.20 -4.02
N TRP A 84 7.74 -7.09 -3.10
CA TRP A 84 7.32 -8.46 -3.34
C TRP A 84 5.82 -8.58 -3.13
N VAL A 85 5.09 -8.98 -4.16
CA VAL A 85 3.69 -9.39 -4.03
C VAL A 85 3.66 -10.90 -3.87
N GLN A 86 3.12 -11.38 -2.76
CA GLN A 86 2.99 -12.80 -2.47
C GLN A 86 1.54 -13.22 -2.62
N ALA A 87 1.31 -14.38 -3.22
CA ALA A 87 0.00 -14.99 -3.37
C ALA A 87 0.05 -16.49 -3.09
N SER A 88 -0.99 -17.02 -2.46
CA SER A 88 -1.10 -18.45 -2.14
C SER A 88 -2.56 -18.89 -2.05
N GLY A 89 -2.78 -20.19 -1.89
CA GLY A 89 -4.11 -20.79 -1.79
C GLY A 89 -4.64 -21.34 -3.11
N PRO A 90 -5.61 -22.29 -3.05
CA PRO A 90 -6.23 -22.87 -4.24
C PRO A 90 -7.02 -21.82 -5.03
N PRO A 91 -7.35 -22.07 -6.31
CA PRO A 91 -7.96 -21.07 -7.21
C PRO A 91 -9.24 -20.40 -6.66
N ASP A 92 -9.97 -21.12 -5.82
CA ASP A 92 -11.22 -20.71 -5.15
C ASP A 92 -11.01 -20.00 -3.81
N ARG A 93 -9.79 -19.99 -3.24
CA ARG A 93 -9.49 -19.38 -1.94
C ARG A 93 -8.09 -18.76 -1.90
N LYS A 94 -7.92 -17.65 -2.62
CA LYS A 94 -6.66 -16.89 -2.70
C LYS A 94 -6.39 -16.04 -1.45
N VAL A 95 -5.13 -15.98 -1.05
CA VAL A 95 -4.60 -15.07 -0.03
C VAL A 95 -3.41 -14.33 -0.63
N GLU A 96 -3.41 -13.00 -0.57
CA GLU A 96 -2.37 -12.14 -1.17
C GLU A 96 -1.79 -11.18 -0.12
N SER A 97 -0.49 -10.90 -0.16
CA SER A 97 0.18 -9.99 0.80
C SER A 97 1.42 -9.32 0.18
N PRO A 98 1.53 -7.97 0.24
CA PRO A 98 2.72 -7.25 -0.22
C PRO A 98 3.79 -7.13 0.88
N ARG A 99 5.07 -7.13 0.49
CA ARG A 99 6.23 -6.87 1.36
C ARG A 99 7.28 -6.03 0.64
N VAL A 100 7.78 -4.97 1.26
CA VAL A 100 8.94 -4.20 0.76
C VAL A 100 10.20 -4.65 1.50
N SER A 101 11.32 -4.77 0.78
CA SER A 101 12.66 -5.16 1.28
C SER A 101 13.76 -4.26 0.73
#